data_AF-A0A1Y2KYN4-F1
#
_entry.id   AF-A0A1Y2KYN4-F1
#
_cell.length_a   1.000
_cell.length_b   1.000
_cell.length_c   1.000
_cell.angle_alpha   90.00
_cell.angle_beta   90.00
_cell.angle_gamma   90.00
#
_symmetry.space_group_name_H-M   'P 1'
#
loop_
_entity.id
_entity.type
_entity.pdbx_description
1 polymer ?
#
loop_
_entity_poly.entity_id
_entity_poly.type
_entity_poly.pdbx_seq_one_letter_code
_entity_poly.pdbx_strand_id
1 'polypeptide(L)'
;MSSQYAFFAGILRFVAKKTTAETPDIRVMMGHLAGIADAVETTGQFIILRENCESAARGFAGVAQFLQERILPEALADGNKGAVEQLKWAIETSLALAAELVKRITVADYEGQSSFSFDLPQPPGAPKPH
;
A
#
# COMPACT_ATOMS: atom_id res chain seq x y z
N MET A 1 -12.48 -1.01 -18.26
CA MET A 1 -12.03 0.29 -17.72
C MET A 1 -10.97 0.00 -16.68
N SER A 2 -9.85 0.72 -16.69
CA SER A 2 -8.83 0.56 -15.64
C SER A 2 -9.39 1.07 -14.32
N SER A 3 -9.20 0.32 -13.23
CA SER A 3 -9.62 0.77 -11.89
C SER A 3 -8.91 2.08 -11.53
N GLN A 4 -9.60 2.96 -10.78
CA GLN A 4 -8.96 4.17 -10.26
C GLN A 4 -7.74 3.86 -9.37
N TYR A 5 -7.69 2.66 -8.79
CA TYR A 5 -6.59 2.19 -7.93
C TYR A 5 -5.51 1.42 -8.69
N ALA A 6 -5.60 1.28 -10.02
CA ALA A 6 -4.67 0.47 -10.82
C ALA A 6 -3.22 0.94 -10.69
N PHE A 7 -2.98 2.24 -10.57
CA PHE A 7 -1.63 2.78 -10.34
C PHE A 7 -1.04 2.27 -9.01
N PHE A 8 -1.81 2.41 -7.93
CA PHE A 8 -1.39 1.97 -6.60
C PHE A 8 -1.15 0.46 -6.54
N ALA A 9 -2.09 -0.32 -7.06
CA ALA A 9 -1.96 -1.77 -7.15
C ALA A 9 -0.74 -2.18 -7.99
N GLY A 10 -0.49 -1.48 -9.10
CA GLY A 10 0.70 -1.65 -9.93
C GLY A 10 1.99 -1.43 -9.15
N ILE A 11 2.06 -0.39 -8.33
CA ILE A 11 3.22 -0.10 -7.47
C ILE A 11 3.43 -1.22 -6.45
N LEU A 12 2.37 -1.66 -5.75
CA LEU A 12 2.47 -2.72 -4.76
C LEU A 12 3.01 -4.01 -5.40
N ARG A 13 2.48 -4.41 -6.57
CA ARG A 13 2.98 -5.57 -7.32
C ARG A 13 4.41 -5.39 -7.79
N PHE A 14 4.78 -4.18 -8.24
CA PHE A 14 6.12 -3.89 -8.69
C PHE A 14 7.13 -4.06 -7.55
N VAL A 15 6.87 -3.48 -6.38
CA VAL A 15 7.73 -3.64 -5.20
C VAL A 15 7.76 -5.09 -4.73
N ALA A 16 6.60 -5.76 -4.70
CA ALA A 16 6.50 -7.18 -4.36
C ALA A 16 7.38 -8.06 -5.26
N LYS A 17 7.43 -7.75 -6.57
CA LYS A 17 8.20 -8.49 -7.56
C LYS A 17 9.69 -8.13 -7.58
N LYS A 18 10.04 -6.88 -7.25
CA LYS A 18 11.43 -6.39 -7.29
C LYS A 18 12.22 -6.70 -6.03
N THR A 19 11.54 -6.90 -4.90
CA THR A 19 12.19 -7.27 -3.64
C THR A 19 12.70 -8.70 -3.70
N THR A 20 14.01 -8.88 -3.52
CA THR A 20 14.59 -10.23 -3.43
C THR A 20 14.12 -10.90 -2.14
N ALA A 21 13.31 -11.93 -2.27
CA ALA A 21 12.67 -12.59 -1.14
C ALA A 21 13.54 -13.74 -0.60
N GLU A 22 14.73 -13.39 -0.12
CA GLU A 22 15.76 -14.34 0.31
C GLU A 22 15.38 -15.09 1.59
N THR A 23 14.65 -14.43 2.49
CA THR A 23 14.14 -15.05 3.72
C THR A 23 12.64 -15.42 3.60
N PRO A 24 12.17 -16.43 4.35
CA PRO A 24 10.75 -16.77 4.43
C PRO A 24 9.87 -15.56 4.81
N ASP A 25 10.34 -14.73 5.74
CA ASP A 25 9.60 -13.57 6.23
C ASP A 25 9.39 -12.52 5.13
N ILE A 26 10.42 -12.25 4.33
CA ILE A 26 10.31 -11.33 3.19
C ILE A 26 9.35 -11.91 2.14
N ARG A 27 9.36 -13.23 1.89
CA ARG A 27 8.41 -13.88 0.98
C ARG A 27 6.96 -13.67 1.43
N VAL A 28 6.69 -13.86 2.72
CA VAL A 28 5.35 -13.65 3.30
C VAL A 28 4.93 -12.19 3.15
N MET A 29 5.82 -11.25 3.47
CA MET A 29 5.56 -9.82 3.33
C MET A 29 5.21 -9.42 1.89
N MET A 30 5.97 -9.90 0.89
CA MET A 30 5.68 -9.63 -0.52
C MET A 30 4.38 -10.31 -0.98
N GLY A 31 4.06 -11.48 -0.43
CA GLY A 31 2.79 -12.15 -0.64
C GLY A 31 1.60 -11.32 -0.16
N HIS A 32 1.71 -10.67 1.01
CA HIS A 32 0.68 -9.74 1.48
C HIS A 32 0.52 -8.54 0.55
N LEU A 33 1.61 -7.91 0.11
CA LEU A 33 1.52 -6.78 -0.82
C LEU A 33 0.86 -7.15 -2.14
N ALA A 34 1.17 -8.33 -2.69
CA ALA A 34 0.54 -8.82 -3.91
C ALA A 34 -0.96 -9.08 -3.72
N GLY A 35 -1.35 -9.78 -2.64
CA GLY A 35 -2.77 -10.04 -2.35
C GLY A 35 -3.57 -8.78 -2.08
N ILE A 36 -2.99 -7.81 -1.37
CA ILE A 36 -3.62 -6.51 -1.15
C ILE A 36 -3.77 -5.75 -2.47
N ALA A 37 -2.75 -5.77 -3.34
CA ALA A 37 -2.83 -5.12 -4.65
C ALA A 37 -4.03 -5.62 -5.48
N ASP A 38 -4.27 -6.93 -5.48
CA ASP A 38 -5.39 -7.54 -6.19
C ASP A 38 -6.75 -7.11 -5.61
N ALA A 39 -6.86 -7.05 -4.28
CA ALA A 39 -8.08 -6.63 -3.59
C ALA A 39 -8.40 -5.14 -3.84
N VAL A 40 -7.41 -4.26 -3.68
CA VAL A 40 -7.61 -2.80 -3.80
C VAL A 40 -7.84 -2.37 -5.23
N GLU A 41 -7.25 -3.04 -6.22
CA GLU A 41 -7.55 -2.75 -7.62
C GLU A 41 -9.03 -3.01 -7.93
N THR A 42 -9.61 -4.06 -7.34
CA THR A 42 -11.00 -4.42 -7.62
C THR A 42 -12.00 -3.57 -6.84
N THR A 43 -11.70 -3.30 -5.56
CA THR A 43 -12.71 -2.79 -4.62
C THR A 43 -12.33 -1.48 -3.95
N GLY A 44 -11.06 -1.06 -4.01
CA GLY A 44 -10.55 0.02 -3.16
C GLY A 44 -10.47 -0.34 -1.68
N GLN A 45 -10.68 -1.61 -1.34
CA GLN A 45 -10.67 -2.12 0.03
C GLN A 45 -9.80 -3.38 0.11
N PHE A 46 -9.27 -3.67 1.29
CA PHE A 46 -8.68 -4.98 1.59
C PHE A 46 -8.98 -5.43 3.02
N ILE A 47 -8.97 -6.74 3.23
CA ILE A 47 -9.11 -7.37 4.54
C ILE A 47 -7.80 -8.08 4.87
N ILE A 48 -7.37 -8.00 6.13
CA ILE A 48 -6.16 -8.67 6.61
C ILE A 48 -6.38 -9.28 7.99
N LEU A 49 -5.79 -10.46 8.21
CA LEU A 49 -5.79 -11.12 9.51
C LEU A 49 -4.89 -10.37 10.51
N ARG A 50 -5.27 -10.35 11.78
CA ARG A 50 -4.52 -9.67 12.84
C ARG A 50 -3.06 -10.10 12.93
N GLU A 51 -2.80 -11.40 12.78
CA GLU A 51 -1.45 -11.99 12.78
C GLU A 51 -0.56 -11.49 11.62
N ASN A 52 -1.17 -11.03 10.53
CA ASN A 52 -0.45 -10.55 9.35
C ASN A 52 -0.25 -9.03 9.34
N CYS A 53 -0.86 -8.29 10.28
CA CYS A 53 -0.80 -6.83 10.32
C CYS A 53 0.62 -6.30 10.44
N GLU A 54 1.48 -6.90 11.28
CA GLU A 54 2.86 -6.43 11.43
C GLU A 54 3.66 -6.58 10.13
N SER A 55 3.54 -7.74 9.48
CA SER A 55 4.21 -8.02 8.21
C SER A 55 3.73 -7.07 7.11
N ALA A 56 2.41 -6.89 6.97
CA ALA A 56 1.86 -5.94 6.00
C ALA A 56 2.24 -4.48 6.30
N ALA A 57 2.28 -4.08 7.57
CA ALA A 57 2.69 -2.73 7.96
C ALA A 57 4.14 -2.45 7.52
N ARG A 58 5.05 -3.40 7.74
CA ARG A 58 6.44 -3.32 7.25
C ARG A 58 6.50 -3.28 5.73
N GLY A 59 5.66 -4.07 5.05
CA GLY A 59 5.55 -4.05 3.60
C GLY A 59 5.18 -2.66 3.07
N PHE A 60 4.15 -2.03 3.63
CA PHE A 60 3.73 -0.68 3.26
C PHE A 60 4.77 0.38 3.59
N ALA A 61 5.43 0.28 4.75
CA ALA A 61 6.53 1.18 5.11
C ALA A 61 7.69 1.08 4.10
N GLY A 62 8.04 -0.14 3.69
CA GLY A 62 9.06 -0.38 2.66
C GLY A 62 8.67 0.16 1.28
N VAL A 63 7.40 0.04 0.89
CA VAL A 63 6.88 0.67 -0.34
C VAL A 63 7.02 2.19 -0.27
N ALA A 64 6.56 2.81 0.82
CA ALA A 64 6.65 4.26 0.99
C ALA A 64 8.10 4.76 0.89
N GLN A 65 9.01 4.09 1.60
CA GLN A 65 10.43 4.42 1.58
C GLN A 65 11.01 4.26 0.16
N PHE A 66 10.72 3.15 -0.52
CA PHE A 66 11.18 2.92 -1.89
C PHE A 66 10.72 4.02 -2.85
N LEU A 67 9.43 4.39 -2.80
CA LEU A 67 8.90 5.46 -3.64
C LEU A 67 9.54 6.81 -3.32
N GLN A 68 9.68 7.14 -2.04
CA GLN A 68 10.22 8.41 -1.60
C GLN A 68 11.71 8.57 -1.95
N GLU A 69 12.51 7.52 -1.84
CA GLU A 69 13.96 7.57 -2.07
C GLU A 69 14.36 7.34 -3.53
N ARG A 70 13.58 6.54 -4.28
CA ARG A 70 13.97 6.11 -5.64
C ARG A 70 13.11 6.74 -6.73
N ILE A 71 11.78 6.68 -6.61
CA ILE A 71 10.89 6.99 -7.73
C ILE A 71 10.47 8.47 -7.76
N LEU A 72 10.17 9.06 -6.59
CA LEU A 72 9.75 10.45 -6.49
C LEU A 72 10.82 11.45 -6.99
N PRO A 73 12.11 11.30 -6.66
CA PRO A 73 13.15 12.20 -7.18
C PRO A 73 13.27 12.16 -8.71
N GLU A 74 13.11 10.98 -9.32
CA GLU A 74 13.14 10.81 -10.78
C GLU A 74 11.96 11.53 -11.43
N ALA A 75 10.73 11.32 -10.93
CA ALA A 75 9.54 12.00 -11.45
C ALA A 75 9.60 13.53 -11.30
N LEU A 76 10.24 14.03 -10.23
CA LEU A 76 10.50 15.45 -10.02
C LEU A 76 11.50 16.00 -11.03
N ALA A 77 12.58 15.27 -11.31
CA ALA A 77 13.59 15.65 -12.30
C ALA A 77 13.00 15.71 -13.72
N ASP A 78 12.11 14.78 -14.05
CA ASP A 78 11.40 14.75 -15.35
C ASP A 78 10.30 15.81 -15.48
N GLY A 79 9.98 16.55 -14.40
CA GLY A 79 8.96 17.60 -14.40
C GLY A 79 7.53 17.09 -14.58
N ASN A 80 7.29 15.78 -14.42
CA ASN A 80 5.98 15.17 -14.60
C ASN A 80 5.08 15.38 -13.36
N LYS A 81 4.41 16.54 -13.31
CA LYS A 81 3.57 16.95 -12.18
C LYS A 81 2.47 15.94 -11.82
N GLY A 82 1.84 15.32 -12.82
CA GLY A 82 0.79 14.32 -12.58
C GLY A 82 1.34 13.04 -11.93
N ALA A 83 2.49 12.56 -12.39
CA ALA A 83 3.17 11.42 -11.76
C ALA A 83 3.63 11.76 -10.33
N VAL A 84 4.15 12.96 -10.11
CA VAL A 84 4.55 13.44 -8.78
C VAL A 84 3.37 13.44 -7.81
N GLU A 85 2.19 13.91 -8.22
CA GLU A 85 0.98 13.89 -7.38
C GLU A 85 0.52 12.47 -7.05
N GLN A 86 0.49 11.58 -8.04
CA GLN A 86 0.16 10.17 -7.83
C GLN A 86 1.15 9.48 -6.87
N LEU A 87 2.45 9.75 -7.02
CA LEU A 87 3.49 9.18 -6.16
C LEU A 87 3.39 9.71 -4.72
N LYS A 88 3.16 11.01 -4.53
CA LYS A 88 2.95 11.59 -3.19
C LYS A 88 1.74 10.95 -2.51
N TRP A 89 0.62 10.84 -3.21
CA TRP A 89 -0.56 10.18 -2.69
C TRP A 89 -0.31 8.70 -2.34
N ALA A 90 0.44 7.96 -3.18
CA ALA A 90 0.79 6.56 -2.92
C ALA A 90 1.69 6.40 -1.69
N ILE A 91 2.65 7.30 -1.50
CA ILE A 91 3.53 7.36 -0.31
C ILE A 91 2.69 7.62 0.94
N GLU A 92 1.89 8.68 0.94
CA GLU A 92 1.04 9.06 2.07
C GLU A 92 0.05 7.95 2.45
N THR A 93 -0.60 7.35 1.45
CA THR A 93 -1.53 6.22 1.65
C THR A 93 -0.81 5.02 2.26
N SER A 94 0.39 4.69 1.76
CA SER A 94 1.18 3.56 2.30
C SER A 94 1.60 3.80 3.75
N LEU A 95 2.06 5.02 4.08
CA LEU A 95 2.42 5.37 5.46
C LEU A 95 1.22 5.35 6.40
N ALA A 96 0.07 5.87 5.95
CA ALA A 96 -1.17 5.85 6.73
C ALA A 96 -1.65 4.41 7.01
N LEU A 97 -1.62 3.54 5.99
CA LEU A 97 -1.98 2.13 6.14
C LEU A 97 -1.01 1.40 7.07
N ALA A 98 0.31 1.64 6.94
CA ALA A 98 1.30 1.07 7.86
C ALA A 98 1.02 1.46 9.31
N ALA A 99 0.76 2.74 9.57
CA ALA A 99 0.45 3.25 10.90
C ALA A 99 -0.86 2.67 11.46
N GLU A 100 -1.93 2.61 10.65
CA GLU A 100 -3.20 2.06 11.10
C GLU A 100 -3.10 0.55 11.37
N LEU A 101 -2.36 -0.22 10.57
CA LEU A 101 -2.10 -1.65 10.83
C LEU A 101 -1.41 -1.87 12.18
N VAL A 102 -0.39 -1.06 12.51
CA VAL A 102 0.29 -1.12 13.81
C VAL A 102 -0.66 -0.74 14.95
N LYS A 103 -1.48 0.30 14.75
CA LYS A 103 -2.49 0.70 15.73
C LYS A 103 -3.48 -0.43 16.02
N ARG A 104 -3.94 -1.16 15.00
CA ARG A 104 -4.88 -2.29 15.15
C ARG A 104 -4.34 -3.45 15.99
N ILE A 105 -3.02 -3.62 16.07
CA ILE A 105 -2.41 -4.67 16.90
C ILE A 105 -1.95 -4.20 18.28
N THR A 106 -1.86 -2.89 18.51
CA THR A 106 -1.33 -2.29 19.74
C THR A 106 -2.40 -1.72 20.67
N VAL A 107 -3.53 -1.24 20.13
CA VAL A 107 -4.60 -0.62 20.94
C VAL A 107 -5.56 -1.68 21.48
N ALA A 108 -5.83 -1.62 22.78
CA ALA A 108 -6.67 -2.57 23.52
C ALA A 108 -8.09 -2.70 22.95
N ASP A 109 -8.66 -1.64 22.38
CA ASP A 109 -10.00 -1.63 21.76
C ASP A 109 -10.15 -2.63 20.60
N TYR A 110 -9.03 -3.10 20.04
CA TYR A 110 -8.99 -4.09 18.97
C TYR A 110 -8.65 -5.51 19.47
N GLU A 111 -8.46 -5.70 20.78
CA GLU A 111 -8.25 -7.03 21.37
C GLU A 111 -9.50 -7.90 21.16
N GLY A 112 -9.29 -9.08 20.57
CA GLY A 112 -10.37 -10.02 20.21
C GLY A 112 -10.83 -9.95 18.76
N GLN A 113 -10.40 -8.96 17.98
CA GLN A 113 -10.64 -8.95 16.53
C GLN A 113 -9.64 -9.85 15.79
N SER A 114 -10.13 -10.76 14.95
CA SER A 114 -9.29 -11.69 14.19
C SER A 114 -8.83 -11.12 12.84
N SER A 115 -9.54 -10.11 12.32
CA SER A 115 -9.25 -9.47 11.04
C SER A 115 -9.74 -8.04 11.03
N PHE A 116 -9.22 -7.25 10.09
CA PHE A 116 -9.53 -5.84 9.92
C PHE A 116 -9.76 -5.53 8.44
N SER A 117 -10.72 -4.64 8.17
CA SER A 117 -10.97 -4.08 6.84
C SER A 117 -10.41 -2.67 6.76
N PHE A 118 -9.85 -2.33 5.60
CA PHE A 118 -9.24 -1.04 5.32
C PHE A 118 -9.71 -0.51 3.97
N ASP A 119 -10.23 0.71 3.98
CA ASP A 119 -10.62 1.43 2.77
C ASP A 119 -9.52 2.39 2.34
N LEU A 120 -9.22 2.42 1.04
CA LEU A 120 -8.25 3.34 0.47
C LEU A 120 -8.91 4.70 0.20
N PRO A 121 -8.21 5.82 0.48
CA PRO A 121 -8.66 7.14 0.07
C PRO A 121 -8.80 7.20 -1.46
N GLN A 122 -9.54 8.16 -2.00
CA GLN A 122 -9.60 8.34 -3.45
C GLN A 122 -8.25 8.83 -4.00
N PRO A 123 -7.74 8.23 -5.08
CA PRO A 123 -6.51 8.70 -5.72
C PRO A 123 -6.75 10.01 -6.48
N PRO A 124 -5.70 10.82 -6.68
CA PRO A 124 -5.83 12.07 -7.42
C PRO A 124 -6.28 11.78 -8.85
N GLY A 125 -7.16 12.62 -9.38
CA GLY A 125 -7.73 12.44 -10.74
C GLY A 125 -8.79 11.34 -10.86
N ALA A 126 -9.18 10.67 -9.77
CA ALA A 126 -10.36 9.82 -9.78
C ALA A 126 -11.63 10.65 -10.06
N PRO A 127 -12.59 10.14 -10.87
CA PRO A 127 -13.86 10.81 -11.07
C PRO A 127 -14.57 10.98 -9.73
N LYS A 128 -14.95 12.22 -9.39
CA LYS A 128 -15.69 12.50 -8.15
C LYS A 128 -17.04 11.77 -8.22
N PRO A 129 -17.47 11.07 -7.14
CA PRO A 129 -18.83 10.57 -7.09
C PRO A 129 -19.79 11.78 -7.18
N HIS A 130 -20.66 11.74 -8.17
CA HIS A 130 -21.72 12.73 -8.40
C HIS A 130 -22.85 12.56 -7.40
#